data_AF-A0A2S5BBV4-F1
#
_entry.id   AF-A0A2S5BBV4-F1
#
_cell.length_a   1.000
_cell.length_b   1.000
_cell.length_c   1.000
_cell.angle_alpha   90.00
_cell.angle_beta   90.00
_cell.angle_gamma   90.00
#
_symmetry.space_group_name_H-M   'P 1'
#
loop_
_entity.id
_entity.type
_entity.pdbx_description
1 polymer ?
#
loop_
_entity_poly.entity_id
_entity_poly.type
_entity_poly.pdbx_seq_one_letter_code
_entity_poly.pdbx_strand_id
1 'polypeptide(L)'
;MSTAPRSSGACLACGAPASLRCSACATKSSMDIVFCSAAHQKEVWSTHKLVCGKRAHPFKLPPFSQQEADYVAWQCIKEPE
;
A
#
# COMPACT_ATOMS: atom_id res chain seq x y z
N MET A 1 35.28 -1.07 -6.54
CA MET A 1 34.13 -0.52 -7.29
C MET A 1 32.95 -0.46 -6.33
N SER A 2 32.71 0.68 -5.70
CA SER A 2 31.62 0.85 -4.74
C SER A 2 30.33 1.13 -5.50
N THR A 3 29.48 0.12 -5.66
CA THR A 3 28.12 0.29 -6.14
C THR A 3 27.28 0.89 -5.00
N ALA A 4 26.95 2.17 -5.12
CA ALA A 4 25.99 2.82 -4.24
C ALA A 4 24.70 1.97 -4.13
N PRO A 5 24.11 1.79 -2.93
CA PRO A 5 22.88 1.02 -2.82
C PRO A 5 21.77 1.72 -3.61
N ARG A 6 21.24 1.01 -4.61
CA ARG A 6 19.99 1.34 -5.31
C ARG A 6 18.90 1.50 -4.26
N SER A 7 18.56 2.73 -3.89
CA SER A 7 17.55 3.14 -2.89
C SER A 7 16.98 1.96 -2.11
N SER A 8 17.74 1.51 -1.10
CA SER A 8 17.29 0.49 -0.15
C SER A 8 16.23 1.12 0.74
N GLY A 9 14.97 0.83 0.43
CA GLY A 9 13.85 1.21 1.29
C GLY A 9 13.70 0.25 2.48
N ALA A 10 12.85 0.63 3.42
CA ALA A 10 12.44 -0.25 4.50
C ALA A 10 11.30 -1.17 4.04
N CYS A 11 11.34 -2.44 4.46
CA CYS A 11 10.28 -3.40 4.20
C CYS A 11 8.96 -2.85 4.76
N LEU A 12 7.91 -2.80 3.94
CA LEU A 12 6.60 -2.31 4.38
C LEU A 12 6.00 -3.10 5.57
N ALA A 13 6.33 -4.39 5.69
CA ALA A 13 5.79 -5.25 6.73
C ALA A 13 6.56 -5.16 8.06
N CYS A 14 7.91 -5.14 8.02
CA CYS A 14 8.74 -5.26 9.23
C CYS A 14 9.78 -4.17 9.42
N GLY A 15 9.91 -3.22 8.47
CA GLY A 15 10.88 -2.13 8.55
C GLY A 15 12.34 -2.49 8.20
N ALA A 16 12.67 -3.78 8.05
CA ALA A 16 14.04 -4.20 7.72
C ALA A 16 14.50 -3.70 6.34
N PRO A 17 15.81 -3.50 6.10
CA PRO A 17 16.31 -3.13 4.78
C PRO A 17 15.83 -4.08 3.69
N ALA A 18 15.31 -3.51 2.60
CA ALA A 18 14.57 -4.24 1.59
C ALA A 18 14.92 -3.76 0.17
N SER A 19 14.82 -4.68 -0.79
CA SER A 19 15.08 -4.41 -2.20
C SER A 19 14.05 -5.04 -3.14
N LEU A 20 13.23 -5.99 -2.67
CA LEU A 20 12.19 -6.61 -3.48
C LEU A 20 11.03 -5.64 -3.66
N ARG A 21 10.82 -5.12 -4.86
CA ARG A 21 9.78 -4.12 -5.14
C ARG A 21 8.50 -4.77 -5.66
N CYS A 22 7.35 -4.18 -5.34
CA CYS A 22 6.11 -4.51 -6.05
C CYS A 22 6.16 -3.97 -7.49
N SER A 23 6.31 -4.86 -8.46
CA SER A 23 6.44 -4.51 -9.89
C SER A 23 5.28 -3.66 -10.40
N ALA A 24 4.05 -3.95 -9.96
CA ALA A 24 2.87 -3.18 -10.36
C ALA A 24 2.91 -1.74 -9.84
N CYS A 25 3.40 -1.50 -8.62
CA CYS A 25 3.49 -0.15 -8.07
C CYS A 25 4.64 0.64 -8.70
N ALA A 26 5.79 -0.02 -8.88
CA ALA A 26 6.94 0.60 -9.55
C ALA A 26 6.59 1.05 -10.98
N THR A 27 5.86 0.22 -11.73
CA THR A 27 5.53 0.50 -13.14
C THR A 27 4.30 1.38 -13.34
N LYS A 28 3.26 1.25 -12.51
CA LYS A 28 1.95 1.89 -12.76
C LYS A 28 1.70 3.16 -11.95
N SER A 29 2.49 3.41 -10.92
CA SER A 29 2.31 4.56 -10.01
C SER A 29 3.63 5.18 -9.53
N SER A 30 4.76 4.78 -10.13
CA SER A 30 6.10 5.27 -9.74
C SER A 30 6.41 5.19 -8.24
N MET A 31 5.73 4.26 -7.54
CA MET A 31 5.87 4.06 -6.10
C MET A 31 6.76 2.85 -5.83
N ASP A 32 7.85 3.07 -5.11
CA ASP A 32 8.77 2.03 -4.68
C ASP A 32 8.34 1.42 -3.34
N ILE A 33 7.27 0.63 -3.35
CA ILE A 33 6.90 -0.21 -2.21
C ILE A 33 7.80 -1.44 -2.21
N VAL A 34 8.62 -1.57 -1.15
CA VAL A 34 9.64 -2.61 -1.05
C VAL A 34 9.39 -3.58 0.11
N PHE A 35 9.88 -4.81 -0.06
CA PHE A 35 9.78 -5.92 0.87
C PHE A 35 11.16 -6.58 1.02
N CYS A 36 11.43 -7.17 2.18
CA CYS A 36 12.63 -7.99 2.35
C CYS A 36 12.44 -9.41 1.79
N SER A 37 11.20 -9.87 1.63
CA SER A 37 10.88 -11.21 1.09
C SER A 37 9.48 -11.26 0.46
N ALA A 38 9.25 -12.27 -0.39
CA ALA A 38 7.93 -12.55 -0.96
C ALA A 38 6.90 -13.01 0.11
N ALA A 39 7.38 -13.56 1.24
CA ALA A 39 6.52 -13.94 2.36
C ALA A 39 5.86 -12.71 2.99
N HIS A 40 6.64 -11.66 3.29
CA HIS A 40 6.09 -10.40 3.80
C HIS A 40 5.19 -9.69 2.78
N GLN A 41 5.52 -9.77 1.49
CA GLN A 41 4.61 -9.27 0.45
C GLN A 41 3.26 -10.00 0.48
N LYS A 42 3.28 -11.33 0.64
CA LYS A 42 2.07 -12.16 0.71
C LYS A 42 1.27 -11.89 1.98
N GLU A 43 1.94 -11.69 3.11
CA GLU A 43 1.33 -11.39 4.40
C GLU A 43 0.48 -10.12 4.33
N VAL A 44 1.01 -9.04 3.75
CA VAL A 44 0.27 -7.78 3.59
C VAL A 44 -0.56 -7.71 2.30
N TRP A 45 -0.58 -8.77 1.48
CA TRP A 45 -1.25 -8.74 0.17
C TRP A 45 -2.75 -8.48 0.28
N SER A 46 -3.39 -8.98 1.33
CA SER A 46 -4.83 -8.80 1.59
C SER A 46 -5.24 -7.32 1.62
N THR A 47 -4.40 -6.45 2.18
CA THR A 47 -4.62 -5.00 2.23
C THR A 47 -3.96 -4.29 1.05
N HIS A 48 -2.73 -4.65 0.70
CA HIS A 48 -2.00 -4.03 -0.41
C HIS A 48 -2.74 -4.16 -1.74
N LYS A 49 -3.42 -5.28 -2.01
CA LYS A 49 -4.20 -5.48 -3.24
C LYS A 49 -5.29 -4.44 -3.46
N LEU A 50 -5.78 -3.77 -2.40
CA LEU A 50 -6.81 -2.74 -2.49
C LEU A 50 -6.28 -1.43 -3.06
N VAL A 51 -4.97 -1.21 -2.97
CA VAL A 51 -4.31 0.04 -3.37
C VAL A 51 -3.13 -0.20 -4.32
N CYS A 52 -2.90 -1.44 -4.75
CA CYS A 52 -1.78 -1.80 -5.62
C CYS A 52 -1.90 -1.15 -7.02
N GLY A 53 -0.74 -0.88 -7.64
CA GLY A 53 -0.64 -0.40 -9.02
C GLY A 53 -1.05 1.06 -9.15
N LYS A 54 -1.90 1.39 -10.13
CA LYS A 54 -2.38 2.76 -10.40
C LYS A 54 -3.09 3.43 -9.21
N ARG A 55 -3.54 2.64 -8.23
CA ARG A 55 -4.19 3.12 -7.00
C ARG A 55 -3.22 3.49 -5.88
N ALA A 56 -1.93 3.20 -6.03
CA ALA A 56 -0.95 3.47 -4.98
C ALA A 56 -0.58 4.96 -4.98
N HIS A 57 -0.55 5.58 -6.16
CA HIS A 57 -0.32 7.02 -6.30
C HIS A 57 -1.03 7.57 -7.55
N PRO A 58 -1.93 8.56 -7.40
CA PRO A 58 -2.47 9.05 -6.12
C PRO A 58 -3.19 7.91 -5.36
N PHE A 59 -3.12 7.95 -4.02
CA PHE A 59 -3.71 6.93 -3.17
C PHE A 59 -5.23 6.88 -3.39
N LYS A 60 -5.74 5.72 -3.79
CA LYS A 60 -7.16 5.51 -4.09
C LYS A 60 -7.64 4.20 -3.48
N LEU A 61 -8.54 4.30 -2.51
CA LEU A 61 -9.31 3.15 -2.04
C LEU A 61 -10.34 2.73 -3.09
N PRO A 62 -10.76 1.44 -3.10
CA PRO A 62 -11.96 1.04 -3.83
C PRO A 62 -13.17 1.84 -3.33
N PRO A 63 -14.19 2.06 -4.17
CA PRO A 63 -15.47 2.60 -3.71
C PRO A 63 -16.02 1.74 -2.58
N PHE A 64 -16.60 2.38 -1.57
CA PHE A 64 -17.36 1.70 -0.54
C PHE A 64 -18.60 1.03 -1.15
N SER A 65 -18.98 -0.12 -0.59
CA SER A 65 -20.32 -0.65 -0.80
C SER A 65 -21.37 0.33 -0.25
N GLN A 66 -22.61 0.22 -0.73
CA GLN A 66 -23.69 1.07 -0.22
C GLN A 66 -23.83 0.96 1.30
N GLN A 67 -23.73 -0.26 1.84
CA GLN A 67 -23.80 -0.50 3.29
C GLN A 67 -22.66 0.18 4.05
N GLU A 68 -21.42 0.09 3.56
CA GLU A 68 -20.28 0.78 4.16
C GLU A 68 -20.44 2.31 4.08
N ALA A 69 -20.94 2.81 2.94
CA ALA A 69 -21.21 4.24 2.76
C ALA A 69 -22.31 4.74 3.72
N ASP A 70 -23.40 3.99 3.86
CA ASP A 70 -24.51 4.29 4.77
C ASP A 70 -24.02 4.28 6.23
N TYR A 71 -23.18 3.31 6.61
CA TYR A 71 -22.58 3.24 7.93
C TYR A 71 -21.70 4.47 8.21
N VAL A 72 -20.80 4.83 7.30
CA VAL A 72 -19.92 6.01 7.46
C VAL A 72 -20.75 7.29 7.52
N ALA A 73 -21.74 7.45 6.64
CA ALA A 73 -22.64 8.60 6.65
C ALA A 73 -23.40 8.71 7.98
N TRP A 74 -23.87 7.59 8.53
CA TRP A 74 -24.53 7.54 9.82
C TRP A 74 -23.61 7.94 10.99
N GLN A 75 -22.34 7.52 10.96
CA GLN A 75 -21.36 7.96 11.97
C GLN A 75 -21.15 9.48 11.93
N CYS A 76 -21.01 10.07 10.74
CA CYS A 76 -20.85 11.53 10.60
C CYS A 76 -22.06 12.32 11.10
N ILE A 77 -23.27 11.75 11.05
CA ILE A 77 -24.49 12.36 11.59
C ILE A 77 -24.56 12.22 13.12
N LYS A 78 -23.89 11.22 13.69
CA LYS A 78 -23.93 10.86 15.12
C LYS A 78 -22.85 11.49 16.00
N GLU A 79 -21.88 12.19 15.43
CA GLU A 79 -20.95 13.05 16.18
C GLU A 79 -21.37 14.53 16.10
N PRO A 80 -22.46 14.97 16.76
CA PRO A 80 -22.44 16.31 17.35
C PRO A 80 -21.59 16.24 18.63
N GLU A 81 -20.79 17.28 18.90
CA GLU A 81 -19.92 17.42 20.08
C GLU A 81 -20.52 16.93 21.41
#